data_AF-A0A956Q7R6-F1
#
_entry.id   AF-A0A956Q7R6-F1
#
_cell.length_a   1.000
_cell.length_b   1.000
_cell.length_c   1.000
_cell.angle_alpha   90.00
_cell.angle_beta   90.00
_cell.angle_gamma   90.00
#
_symmetry.space_group_name_H-M   'P 1'
#
loop_
_entity.id
_entity.type
_entity.pdbx_description
1 polymer ?
#
loop_
_entity_poly.entity_id
_entity_poly.type
_entity_poly.pdbx_seq_one_letter_code
_entity_poly.pdbx_strand_id
1 'polypeptide(L)'
;TNIDLGHAMDKHLYAELPTEKKEPCVWPFERMNVDTLGRVALCGQDVSFRTADKFPNLWDHTVKEVWQGEMFNWYRQMHLDGRGAEAWPCRNCSAWFAGVRDWEHGWLKVLKTSGDRMKQVLGEDLGAEVEIYQPDNDAQVVTSSDS
;
A
#
# COMPACT_ATOMS: atom_id res chain seq x y z
N THR A 1 3.15 -11.87 -14.64
CA THR A 1 4.36 -11.30 -15.29
C THR A 1 5.57 -11.75 -14.50
N ASN A 2 6.52 -12.44 -15.14
CA ASN A 2 7.69 -13.06 -14.46
C ASN A 2 8.69 -11.99 -13.96
N ILE A 3 9.16 -12.14 -12.73
CA ILE A 3 10.33 -11.38 -12.23
C ILE A 3 11.55 -11.82 -13.05
N ASP A 4 12.29 -10.86 -13.62
CA ASP A 4 13.52 -11.15 -14.36
C ASP A 4 14.65 -11.49 -13.37
N LEU A 5 14.84 -12.79 -13.12
CA LEU A 5 15.91 -13.32 -12.28
C LEU A 5 17.30 -13.04 -12.87
N GLY A 6 17.44 -12.67 -14.14
CA GLY A 6 18.69 -12.24 -14.73
C GLY A 6 19.23 -10.95 -14.11
N HIS A 7 18.32 -10.01 -13.82
CA HIS A 7 18.61 -8.65 -13.34
C HIS A 7 18.25 -8.40 -11.88
N ALA A 8 17.63 -9.37 -11.18
CA ALA A 8 17.36 -9.26 -9.76
C ALA A 8 18.66 -9.22 -8.94
N MET A 9 18.78 -8.26 -8.02
CA MET A 9 19.96 -8.15 -7.14
C MET A 9 20.09 -9.34 -6.18
N ASP A 10 18.97 -9.93 -5.76
CA ASP A 10 18.93 -11.14 -4.93
C ASP A 10 18.05 -12.21 -5.59
N LYS A 11 18.65 -12.97 -6.50
CA LYS A 11 17.94 -13.98 -7.29
C LYS A 11 17.33 -15.08 -6.43
N HIS A 12 17.94 -15.39 -5.29
CA HIS A 12 17.48 -16.43 -4.38
C HIS A 12 16.20 -16.01 -3.66
N LEU A 13 16.10 -14.73 -3.26
CA LEU A 13 14.90 -14.18 -2.65
C LEU A 13 13.68 -14.23 -3.59
N TYR A 14 13.88 -14.04 -4.89
CA TYR A 14 12.79 -13.97 -5.87
C TYR A 14 12.54 -15.28 -6.63
N ALA A 15 13.41 -16.30 -6.49
CA ALA A 15 13.36 -17.54 -7.29
C ALA A 15 12.08 -18.35 -7.06
N GLU A 16 11.54 -18.33 -5.85
CA GLU A 16 10.37 -19.13 -5.45
C GLU A 16 9.08 -18.32 -5.38
N LEU A 17 9.13 -17.04 -5.76
CA LEU A 17 7.96 -16.18 -5.67
C LEU A 17 6.95 -16.45 -6.79
N PRO A 18 5.65 -16.29 -6.50
CA PRO A 18 4.63 -16.41 -7.52
C PRO A 18 4.83 -15.37 -8.61
N THR A 19 4.78 -15.81 -9.86
CA THR A 19 4.93 -14.95 -11.05
C THR A 19 3.62 -14.31 -11.50
N GLU A 20 2.53 -14.67 -10.81
CA GLU A 20 1.19 -14.12 -10.98
C GLU A 20 0.55 -13.92 -9.61
N LYS A 21 -0.04 -12.74 -9.39
CA LYS A 21 -0.72 -12.38 -8.16
C LYS A 21 -2.06 -11.78 -8.53
N LYS A 22 -3.13 -12.49 -8.17
CA LYS A 22 -4.51 -12.05 -8.42
C LYS A 22 -5.02 -11.12 -7.33
N GLU A 23 -4.44 -11.19 -6.14
CA GLU A 23 -4.79 -10.32 -5.03
C GLU A 23 -4.36 -8.87 -5.29
N PRO A 24 -5.25 -7.89 -5.08
CA PRO A 24 -4.90 -6.47 -5.17
C PRO A 24 -3.64 -6.13 -4.37
N CYS A 25 -2.76 -5.30 -4.95
CA CYS A 25 -1.71 -4.67 -4.15
C CYS A 25 -2.39 -3.73 -3.15
N VAL A 26 -1.99 -3.74 -1.88
CA VAL A 26 -2.59 -2.86 -0.87
C VAL A 26 -2.23 -1.39 -1.11
N TRP A 27 -1.07 -1.09 -1.70
CA TRP A 27 -0.52 0.26 -1.68
C TRP A 27 -1.38 1.33 -2.34
N PRO A 28 -2.00 1.11 -3.51
CA PRO A 28 -2.95 2.07 -4.09
C PRO A 28 -4.17 2.39 -3.19
N PHE A 29 -4.43 1.57 -2.16
CA PHE A 29 -5.55 1.72 -1.22
C PHE A 29 -5.14 2.32 0.13
N GLU A 30 -3.86 2.26 0.51
CA GLU A 30 -3.40 2.73 1.83
C GLU A 30 -2.43 3.93 1.77
N ARG A 31 -1.75 4.18 0.65
CA ARG A 31 -0.67 5.18 0.58
C ARG A 31 -0.62 5.93 -0.74
N MET A 32 -0.20 7.19 -0.66
CA MET A 32 0.30 7.98 -1.78
C MET A 32 1.70 8.52 -1.46
N ASN A 33 2.53 8.69 -2.48
CA ASN A 33 3.86 9.27 -2.34
C ASN A 33 3.86 10.69 -2.90
N VAL A 34 4.46 11.62 -2.18
CA VAL A 34 4.55 13.03 -2.56
C VAL A 34 6.00 13.47 -2.43
N ASP A 35 6.52 14.18 -3.42
CA ASP A 35 7.86 14.78 -3.33
C ASP A 35 7.85 16.23 -2.84
N THR A 36 9.04 16.80 -2.71
CA THR A 36 9.25 18.18 -2.25
C THR A 36 8.69 19.24 -3.20
N LEU A 37 8.29 18.86 -4.42
CA LEU A 37 7.69 19.72 -5.43
C LEU A 37 6.17 19.49 -5.55
N GLY A 38 5.55 18.82 -4.58
CA GLY A 38 4.11 18.56 -4.58
C GLY A 38 3.65 17.55 -5.62
N ARG A 39 4.59 16.91 -6.35
CA ARG A 39 4.26 15.90 -7.36
C ARG A 39 3.90 14.60 -6.65
N VAL A 40 2.87 13.94 -7.17
CA VAL A 40 2.31 12.73 -6.57
C VAL A 40 2.72 11.53 -7.42
N ALA A 41 3.23 10.47 -6.79
CA ALA A 41 3.46 9.18 -7.44
C ALA A 41 2.54 8.12 -6.82
N LEU A 42 2.22 7.09 -7.63
CA LEU A 42 1.28 6.03 -7.23
C LEU A 42 1.70 5.34 -5.93
N CYS A 43 2.98 4.94 -5.82
CA CYS A 43 3.50 4.23 -4.66
C CYS A 43 5.04 4.35 -4.60
N GLY A 44 5.63 3.89 -3.49
CA GLY A 44 7.08 3.93 -3.28
C GLY A 44 7.92 3.09 -4.24
N GLN A 45 7.33 2.24 -5.08
CA GLN A 45 8.06 1.55 -6.16
C GLN A 45 8.21 2.39 -7.42
N ASP A 46 7.41 3.45 -7.57
CA ASP A 46 7.66 4.47 -8.58
C ASP A 46 8.69 5.50 -8.08
N VAL A 47 9.87 5.01 -7.67
CA VAL A 47 10.95 5.84 -7.11
C VAL A 47 11.42 6.94 -8.05
N SER A 48 11.27 6.71 -9.36
CA SER A 48 11.62 7.67 -10.40
C SER A 48 10.49 8.62 -10.77
N PHE A 49 9.34 8.57 -10.08
CA PHE A 49 8.18 9.44 -10.29
C PHE A 49 7.68 9.43 -11.75
N ARG A 50 7.69 8.27 -12.42
CA ARG A 50 7.24 8.13 -13.81
C ARG A 50 5.72 8.20 -13.96
N THR A 51 4.98 8.08 -12.86
CA THR A 51 3.53 8.27 -12.84
C THR A 51 3.14 9.69 -12.47
N ALA A 52 4.10 10.56 -12.13
CA ALA A 52 3.82 11.87 -11.58
C ALA A 52 3.09 12.82 -12.52
N ASP A 53 3.28 12.66 -13.83
CA ASP A 53 2.56 13.40 -14.87
C ASP A 53 1.07 13.00 -14.99
N LYS A 54 0.67 11.89 -14.37
CA LYS A 54 -0.71 11.39 -14.38
C LYS A 54 -1.54 11.96 -13.24
N PHE A 55 -0.91 12.45 -12.17
CA PHE A 55 -1.62 12.96 -11.00
C PHE A 55 -1.62 14.49 -10.99
N PRO A 56 -2.70 15.13 -10.51
CA PRO A 56 -2.69 16.56 -10.23
C PRO A 56 -1.64 16.89 -9.16
N ASN A 57 -1.00 18.06 -9.29
CA ASN A 57 -0.01 18.52 -8.33
C ASN A 57 -0.67 19.11 -7.07
N LEU A 58 -0.11 18.84 -5.90
CA LEU A 58 -0.64 19.31 -4.61
C LEU A 58 -0.43 20.80 -4.32
N TRP A 59 0.31 21.53 -5.17
CA TRP A 59 0.32 22.99 -5.12
C TRP A 59 -1.03 23.59 -5.53
N ASP A 60 -1.75 22.92 -6.42
CA ASP A 60 -2.99 23.40 -7.01
C ASP A 60 -4.22 22.60 -6.56
N HIS A 61 -4.00 21.44 -5.94
CA HIS A 61 -5.05 20.50 -5.53
C HIS A 61 -4.84 19.99 -4.11
N THR A 62 -5.92 19.61 -3.45
CA THR A 62 -5.87 18.99 -2.13
C THR A 62 -5.50 17.51 -2.22
N VAL A 63 -4.94 16.98 -1.12
CA VAL A 63 -4.67 15.54 -0.96
C VAL A 63 -5.92 14.71 -1.23
N LYS A 64 -7.09 15.16 -0.74
CA LYS A 64 -8.37 14.46 -0.91
C LYS A 64 -8.76 14.36 -2.39
N GLU A 65 -8.66 15.46 -3.14
CA GLU A 65 -8.99 15.49 -4.56
C GLU A 65 -8.11 14.56 -5.38
N VAL A 66 -6.80 14.55 -5.11
CA VAL A 66 -5.88 13.64 -5.81
C VAL A 66 -6.14 12.19 -5.42
N TRP A 67 -6.29 11.89 -4.12
CA TRP A 67 -6.50 10.54 -3.61
C TRP A 67 -7.80 9.88 -4.07
N GLN A 68 -8.87 10.66 -4.16
CA GLN A 68 -10.18 10.24 -4.66
C GLN A 68 -10.34 10.50 -6.17
N GLY A 69 -9.28 10.97 -6.84
CA GLY A 69 -9.28 11.33 -8.25
C GLY A 69 -9.20 10.13 -9.19
N GLU A 70 -9.35 10.43 -10.48
CA GLU A 70 -9.45 9.45 -11.57
C GLU A 70 -8.31 8.43 -11.54
N MET A 71 -7.05 8.89 -11.48
CA MET A 71 -5.91 7.98 -11.62
C MET A 71 -5.78 6.99 -10.47
N PHE A 72 -5.96 7.41 -9.21
CA PHE A 72 -5.92 6.47 -8.09
C PHE A 72 -7.05 5.44 -8.19
N ASN A 73 -8.26 5.88 -8.54
CA ASN A 73 -9.38 4.97 -8.74
C ASN A 73 -9.16 4.01 -9.92
N TRP A 74 -8.54 4.48 -11.01
CA TRP A 74 -8.17 3.64 -12.14
C TRP A 74 -7.21 2.52 -11.72
N TYR A 75 -6.14 2.84 -10.96
CA TYR A 75 -5.23 1.82 -10.44
C TYR A 75 -5.90 0.84 -9.48
N ARG A 76 -6.76 1.34 -8.58
CA ARG A 76 -7.54 0.49 -7.66
C ARG A 76 -8.43 -0.47 -8.44
N GLN A 77 -9.16 0.02 -9.44
CA GLN A 77 -10.03 -0.80 -10.27
C GLN A 77 -9.24 -1.85 -11.06
N MET A 78 -8.12 -1.46 -11.68
CA MET A 78 -7.22 -2.41 -12.35
C MET A 78 -6.79 -3.54 -11.40
N HIS A 79 -6.49 -3.25 -10.15
CA HIS A 79 -6.17 -4.28 -9.16
C HIS A 79 -7.37 -5.14 -8.75
N LEU A 80 -8.55 -4.55 -8.53
CA LEU A 80 -9.78 -5.27 -8.20
C LEU A 80 -10.21 -6.22 -9.33
N ASP A 81 -9.98 -5.83 -10.58
CA ASP A 81 -10.27 -6.63 -11.78
C ASP A 81 -9.22 -7.74 -12.02
N GLY A 82 -8.20 -7.86 -11.17
CA GLY A 82 -7.07 -8.78 -11.37
C GLY A 82 -6.11 -8.38 -12.49
N ARG A 83 -6.24 -7.16 -13.01
CA ARG A 83 -5.49 -6.59 -14.13
C ARG A 83 -4.35 -5.68 -13.70
N GLY A 84 -4.08 -5.55 -12.41
CA GLY A 84 -3.06 -4.64 -11.86
C GLY A 84 -1.68 -4.84 -12.49
N ALA A 85 -1.31 -6.07 -12.84
CA ALA A 85 -0.03 -6.40 -13.48
C ALA A 85 0.11 -5.90 -14.94
N GLU A 86 -0.94 -5.34 -15.54
CA GLU A 86 -0.88 -4.65 -16.84
C GLU A 86 -0.36 -3.21 -16.70
N ALA A 87 -0.54 -2.58 -15.54
CA ALA A 87 -0.20 -1.18 -15.31
C ALA A 87 1.25 -0.99 -14.85
N TRP A 88 1.91 0.10 -15.27
CA TRP A 88 3.16 0.54 -14.66
C TRP A 88 2.88 1.26 -13.32
N PRO A 89 3.65 1.09 -12.23
CA PRO A 89 4.82 0.23 -12.05
C PRO A 89 4.47 -1.20 -11.61
N CYS A 90 3.18 -1.53 -11.49
CA CYS A 90 2.71 -2.80 -10.95
C CYS A 90 3.18 -4.02 -11.77
N ARG A 91 3.33 -3.85 -13.09
CA ARG A 91 3.95 -4.84 -13.98
C ARG A 91 5.38 -5.12 -13.51
N ASN A 92 5.65 -6.35 -13.07
CA ASN A 92 6.94 -6.79 -12.50
C ASN A 92 7.34 -6.12 -11.17
N CYS A 93 6.37 -5.65 -10.38
CA CYS A 93 6.65 -5.06 -9.07
C CYS A 93 7.08 -6.13 -8.06
N SER A 94 8.39 -6.29 -7.84
CA SER A 94 8.95 -7.31 -6.94
C SER A 94 8.38 -7.23 -5.53
N ALA A 95 8.11 -6.04 -5.01
CA ALA A 95 7.59 -5.89 -3.65
C ALA A 95 6.14 -6.36 -3.48
N TRP A 96 5.29 -6.21 -4.51
CA TRP A 96 3.94 -6.76 -4.50
C TRP A 96 3.96 -8.29 -4.60
N PHE A 97 4.77 -8.83 -5.52
CA PHE A 97 4.91 -10.27 -5.72
C PHE A 97 5.58 -10.98 -4.52
N ALA A 98 6.57 -10.34 -3.90
CA ALA A 98 7.26 -10.85 -2.71
C ALA A 98 6.41 -10.81 -1.43
N GLY A 99 5.21 -10.21 -1.48
CA GLY A 99 4.34 -10.12 -0.30
C GLY A 99 4.99 -9.34 0.85
N VAL A 100 5.95 -8.46 0.56
CA VAL A 100 6.58 -7.56 1.56
C VAL A 100 5.51 -6.82 2.36
N ARG A 101 4.38 -6.58 1.69
CA ARG A 101 3.15 -6.09 2.29
C ARG A 101 1.95 -6.76 1.64
N ASP A 102 1.06 -7.29 2.46
CA ASP A 102 -0.20 -7.89 2.04
C ASP A 102 -1.36 -7.44 2.96
N TRP A 103 -2.56 -7.98 2.70
CA TRP A 103 -3.78 -7.65 3.43
C TRP A 103 -3.79 -8.22 4.87
N GLU A 104 -2.95 -9.20 5.20
CA GLU A 104 -2.86 -9.84 6.52
C GLU A 104 -1.77 -9.23 7.41
N HIS A 105 -0.67 -8.79 6.80
CA HIS A 105 0.48 -8.12 7.40
C HIS A 105 0.31 -6.61 7.25
N GLY A 106 -0.86 -6.12 7.67
CA GLY A 106 -1.33 -4.73 7.62
C GLY A 106 -0.81 -3.81 8.74
N TRP A 107 -1.00 -2.50 8.60
CA TRP A 107 -0.52 -1.48 9.55
C TRP A 107 -1.34 -1.57 10.82
N LEU A 108 -2.60 -1.98 10.72
CA LEU A 108 -3.48 -2.31 11.82
C LEU A 108 -2.90 -3.41 12.72
N LYS A 109 -2.36 -4.50 12.14
CA LYS A 109 -1.68 -5.55 12.90
C LYS A 109 -0.44 -5.00 13.61
N VAL A 110 0.38 -4.21 12.91
CA VAL A 110 1.56 -3.54 13.50
C VAL A 110 1.15 -2.58 14.63
N LEU A 111 0.14 -1.73 14.44
CA LEU A 111 -0.35 -0.82 15.47
C LEU A 111 -0.93 -1.56 16.67
N LYS A 112 -1.64 -2.67 16.44
CA LYS A 112 -2.14 -3.52 17.50
C LYS A 112 -0.98 -4.12 18.31
N THR A 113 -0.05 -4.80 17.64
CA THR A 113 1.10 -5.43 18.32
C THR A 113 2.02 -4.40 19.00
N SER A 114 2.27 -3.25 18.38
CA SER A 114 3.03 -2.16 18.97
C SER A 114 2.30 -1.51 20.14
N GLY A 115 0.97 -1.35 20.05
CA GLY A 115 0.14 -0.86 21.14
C GLY A 115 0.16 -1.83 22.34
N ASP A 116 -0.07 -3.12 22.09
CA ASP A 116 -0.01 -4.15 23.13
C ASP A 116 1.37 -4.16 23.81
N ARG A 117 2.45 -4.06 23.04
CA ARG A 117 3.81 -3.97 23.57
C ARG A 117 4.05 -2.70 24.38
N MET A 118 3.54 -1.56 23.95
CA MET A 118 3.68 -0.29 24.66
C MET A 118 2.91 -0.30 25.98
N LYS A 119 1.69 -0.87 26.02
CA LYS A 119 0.94 -1.09 27.27
C LYS A 119 1.74 -1.93 28.25
N GLN A 120 2.33 -3.02 27.77
CA GLN A 120 3.18 -3.89 28.58
C GLN A 120 4.35 -3.12 29.19
N VAL A 121 5.14 -2.42 28.37
CA VAL A 121 6.33 -1.68 28.82
C VAL A 121 5.96 -0.58 29.82
N LEU A 122 4.90 0.20 29.56
CA LEU A 122 4.49 1.27 30.45
C LEU A 122 3.93 0.74 31.79
N GLY A 123 3.25 -0.40 31.77
CA GLY A 123 2.80 -1.07 32.99
C GLY A 123 3.96 -1.65 33.81
N GLU A 124 4.89 -2.34 33.15
CA GLU A 124 6.03 -3.00 33.80
C GLU A 124 7.07 -2.00 34.33
N ASP A 125 7.44 -0.99 33.53
CA ASP A 125 8.55 -0.10 33.84
C ASP A 125 8.13 1.14 34.63
N LEU A 126 6.89 1.62 34.45
CA LEU A 126 6.41 2.87 35.04
C LEU A 126 5.19 2.69 35.97
N GLY A 127 4.64 1.48 36.08
CA GLY A 127 3.43 1.22 36.88
C GLY A 127 2.20 1.98 36.38
N ALA A 128 2.21 2.43 35.12
CA ALA A 128 1.15 3.26 34.54
C ALA A 128 0.19 2.41 33.71
N GLU A 129 -1.09 2.43 34.06
CA GLU A 129 -2.14 1.91 33.17
C GLU A 129 -2.43 2.94 32.08
N VAL A 130 -2.30 2.50 30.82
CA VAL A 130 -2.55 3.32 29.65
C VAL A 130 -3.52 2.62 28.70
N GLU A 131 -4.56 3.35 28.31
CA GLU A 131 -5.36 2.97 27.15
C GLU A 131 -4.69 3.49 25.88
N ILE A 132 -4.38 2.56 24.97
CA ILE A 132 -3.89 2.89 23.63
C ILE A 132 -5.07 2.77 22.69
N TYR A 133 -5.38 3.88 22.02
CA TYR A 133 -6.36 3.91 20.95
C TYR A 133 -5.97 2.90 19.87
N GLN A 134 -6.87 1.96 19.63
CA GLN A 134 -6.81 1.06 18.49
C GLN A 134 -7.88 1.53 17.51
N PRO A 135 -7.54 1.85 16.26
CA PRO A 135 -8.55 2.16 15.26
C PRO A 135 -9.46 0.95 15.07
N ASP A 136 -10.77 1.19 14.97
CA ASP A 136 -11.75 0.13 14.74
C ASP A 136 -11.40 -0.63 13.45
N ASN A 137 -11.33 -1.96 13.54
CA ASN A 137 -11.21 -2.84 12.36
C ASN A 137 -12.44 -2.75 11.44
N ASP A 138 -13.49 -2.06 11.87
CA ASP A 138 -14.79 -1.93 11.21
C ASP A 138 -14.82 -0.75 10.24
N ALA A 139 -13.80 -0.60 9.40
CA ALA A 139 -14.04 -0.01 8.10
C ALA A 139 -14.94 -0.99 7.34
N GLN A 140 -16.24 -0.96 7.64
CA GLN A 140 -17.25 -1.66 6.88
C GLN A 140 -17.02 -1.30 5.43
N VAL A 141 -16.59 -2.28 4.64
CA VAL A 141 -16.70 -2.21 3.19
C VAL A 141 -18.17 -1.94 2.95
N VAL A 142 -18.50 -0.71 2.57
CA VAL A 142 -19.84 -0.34 2.16
C VAL A 142 -20.09 -1.14 0.89
N THR A 143 -20.61 -2.36 1.05
CA THR A 143 -21.18 -3.12 -0.04
C THR A 143 -22.48 -2.41 -0.35
N SER A 144 -22.46 -1.51 -1.33
CA SER A 144 -23.68 -1.03 -1.96
C SER A 144 -24.30 -2.19 -2.73
N SER A 145 -24.98 -3.08 -2.02
CA SER A 145 -26.10 -3.84 -2.55
C SER A 145 -27.35 -3.05 -2.20
N ASP A 146 -28.04 -2.58 -3.25
CA ASP A 146 -29.36 -1.93 -3.33
C ASP A 146 -29.20 -0.70 -4.26
N SER A 147 -29.77 -0.62 -5.46
CA SER A 147 -30.97 -1.22 -6.05
C SER A 147 -30.92 -1.16 -7.58
#